data_AF-A0A2W4M3I1-F1
#
_entry.id   AF-A0A2W4M3I1-F1
#
_cell.length_a   1.000
_cell.length_b   1.000
_cell.length_c   1.000
_cell.angle_alpha   90.00
_cell.angle_beta   90.00
_cell.angle_gamma   90.00
#
_symmetry.space_group_name_H-M   'P 1'
#
loop_
_entity.id
_entity.type
_entity.pdbx_description
1 polymer ?
#
loop_
_entity_poly.entity_id
_entity_poly.type
_entity_poly.pdbx_seq_one_letter_code
_entity_poly.pdbx_strand_id
1 'polypeptide(L)'
;PLHNPPAIAAVRTAMAELSQVPHVAVFDTAFHGTLPARARQYALPVALARRHGLRRFGFHGISHQHVATSVAAWMRTAPQALRVISCHLGNGASVAAVEYGRSVETSMGMTPLEGLVMGSRPGDIDPGILLKLLDSGEYDAEGLGRLLNNESGLMGLTGTNDMREIERRAAEGDESCRLAINLFTHRLRKYIGAYAAVMGGVDAIAFTGGIGEHSALVRHRVAQRLDFLGATLDEDRNRDVRLGAAAPMALISADHARTRLFVVRADEETTLACAAAALLESRGRTPGPLRVPVAVSARHAHLSQPTIDRLFGLGHRLRERRPLSQPGQFAAQETVTLIGPRGRLERVRLLGPPRERDQVEISRSDEYVLGVDAPVRLSGDLDNTPGITLEGPAGRVTLERGVICARRHIHMHPDDARRFGVRDCDSVQVRIDSEGRDLIFADVTVRVSPDFRLELHLDTDEANAAGLEDGDVVELLRA
;
A
#
# COMPACT_ATOMS: atom_id res chain seq x y z
N PRO A 1 24.93 6.92 7.72
CA PRO A 1 26.28 7.55 7.66
C PRO A 1 27.00 7.36 6.32
N LEU A 2 26.94 6.17 5.71
CA LEU A 2 27.66 5.91 4.45
C LEU A 2 27.00 6.54 3.20
N HIS A 3 25.67 6.78 3.22
CA HIS A 3 24.93 7.22 2.03
C HIS A 3 24.51 8.69 2.05
N ASN A 4 23.93 9.19 3.14
CA ASN A 4 23.40 10.55 3.17
C ASN A 4 24.46 11.66 3.08
N PRO A 5 25.63 11.59 3.75
CA PRO A 5 26.64 12.64 3.63
C PRO A 5 27.12 12.94 2.20
N PRO A 6 27.49 11.94 1.36
CA PRO A 6 27.85 12.23 -0.03
C PRO A 6 26.66 12.75 -0.85
N ALA A 7 25.44 12.27 -0.61
CA ALA A 7 24.24 12.79 -1.26
C ALA A 7 23.97 14.27 -0.90
N ILE A 8 24.12 14.65 0.38
CA ILE A 8 23.98 16.04 0.84
C ILE A 8 25.07 16.92 0.24
N ALA A 9 26.31 16.42 0.12
CA ALA A 9 27.38 17.15 -0.54
C ALA A 9 27.03 17.45 -2.01
N ALA A 10 26.54 16.45 -2.75
CA ALA A 10 26.10 16.63 -4.13
C ALA A 10 24.96 17.66 -4.25
N VAL A 11 23.96 17.60 -3.36
CA VAL A 11 22.87 18.59 -3.32
C VAL A 11 23.39 20.00 -3.05
N ARG A 12 24.30 20.18 -2.09
CA ARG A 12 24.89 21.49 -1.77
C ARG A 12 25.66 22.06 -2.95
N THR A 13 26.45 21.25 -3.65
CA THR A 13 27.15 21.65 -4.87
C THR A 13 26.15 22.04 -5.96
N ALA A 14 25.12 21.22 -6.21
CA ALA A 14 24.10 21.52 -7.22
C ALA A 14 23.36 22.84 -6.91
N MET A 15 23.04 23.11 -5.64
CA MET A 15 22.41 24.36 -5.22
C MET A 15 23.32 25.58 -5.40
N ALA A 16 24.63 25.42 -5.24
CA ALA A 16 25.59 26.51 -5.47
C ALA A 16 25.74 26.83 -6.96
N GLU A 17 25.90 25.81 -7.81
CA GLU A 17 26.11 25.96 -9.25
C GLU A 17 24.81 26.32 -10.01
N LEU A 18 23.66 25.83 -9.56
CA LEU A 18 22.35 26.00 -10.20
C LEU A 18 21.38 26.73 -9.28
N SER A 19 21.77 27.92 -8.81
CA SER A 19 21.03 28.70 -7.80
C SER A 19 19.62 29.15 -8.23
N GLN A 20 19.38 29.27 -9.55
CA GLN A 20 18.09 29.70 -10.11
C GLN A 20 17.14 28.54 -10.40
N VAL A 21 17.62 27.30 -10.31
CA VAL A 21 16.83 26.10 -10.60
C VAL A 21 16.24 25.55 -9.30
N PRO A 22 14.93 25.21 -9.24
CA PRO A 22 14.36 24.52 -8.09
C PRO A 22 14.99 23.12 -7.90
N HIS A 23 15.43 22.82 -6.68
CA HIS A 23 15.95 21.50 -6.31
C HIS A 23 14.88 20.69 -5.58
N VAL A 24 14.75 19.41 -5.92
CA VAL A 24 13.80 18.47 -5.31
C VAL A 24 14.56 17.28 -4.74
N ALA A 25 14.26 16.92 -3.49
CA ALA A 25 14.77 15.71 -2.87
C ALA A 25 13.70 14.62 -2.91
N VAL A 26 14.03 13.48 -3.49
CA VAL A 26 13.19 12.28 -3.48
C VAL A 26 13.92 11.23 -2.68
N PHE A 27 13.24 10.67 -1.68
CA PHE A 27 13.85 9.74 -0.74
C PHE A 27 13.51 8.31 -1.11
N ASP A 28 14.54 7.48 -1.16
CA ASP A 28 14.41 6.05 -1.45
C ASP A 28 13.58 5.28 -0.40
N THR A 29 13.42 5.86 0.79
CA THR A 29 12.60 5.32 1.88
C THR A 29 11.13 5.77 1.81
N ALA A 30 10.79 6.75 0.95
CA ALA A 30 9.47 7.41 0.97
C ALA A 30 8.33 6.46 0.61
N PHE A 31 8.53 5.60 -0.40
CA PHE A 31 7.52 4.63 -0.82
C PHE A 31 7.12 3.65 0.31
N HIS A 32 8.08 3.31 1.16
CA HIS A 32 7.89 2.48 2.35
C HIS A 32 7.35 3.26 3.57
N GLY A 33 7.09 4.56 3.43
CA GLY A 33 6.41 5.38 4.43
C GLY A 33 4.99 4.89 4.76
N THR A 34 4.44 4.01 3.92
CA THR A 34 3.13 3.37 4.08
C THR A 34 3.16 2.05 4.86
N LEU A 35 4.35 1.54 5.25
CA LEU A 35 4.46 0.27 5.99
C LEU A 35 3.61 0.28 7.26
N PRO A 36 2.75 -0.73 7.50
CA PRO A 36 1.97 -0.83 8.72
C PRO A 36 2.88 -1.08 9.94
N ALA A 37 2.40 -0.78 11.14
CA ALA A 37 3.19 -0.92 12.38
C ALA A 37 3.80 -2.33 12.53
N ARG A 38 3.05 -3.38 12.16
CA ARG A 38 3.49 -4.78 12.20
C ARG A 38 4.71 -5.11 11.32
N ALA A 39 4.89 -4.39 10.21
CA ALA A 39 6.03 -4.54 9.30
C ALA A 39 7.16 -3.55 9.63
N ARG A 40 6.81 -2.43 10.28
CA ARG A 40 7.72 -1.33 10.62
C ARG A 40 8.49 -1.55 11.91
N GLN A 41 7.87 -2.16 12.91
CA GLN A 41 8.44 -2.26 14.25
C GLN A 41 9.23 -3.56 14.43
N TYR A 42 10.45 -3.45 14.98
CA TYR A 42 11.14 -4.63 15.53
C TYR A 42 10.59 -4.96 16.91
N ALA A 43 10.59 -6.23 17.26
CA ALA A 43 10.21 -6.74 18.58
C ALA A 43 11.31 -6.44 19.64
N LEU A 44 11.60 -5.15 19.84
CA LEU A 44 12.54 -4.61 20.81
C LEU A 44 11.78 -3.87 21.92
N PRO A 45 12.40 -3.65 23.10
CA PRO A 45 11.81 -2.80 24.13
C PRO A 45 11.40 -1.44 23.57
N VAL A 46 10.12 -1.05 23.75
CA VAL A 46 9.53 0.13 23.12
C VAL A 46 10.30 1.41 23.43
N ALA A 47 10.74 1.58 24.69
CA ALA A 47 11.50 2.74 25.11
C ALA A 47 12.85 2.85 24.38
N LEU A 48 13.52 1.71 24.18
CA LEU A 48 14.79 1.64 23.46
C LEU A 48 14.60 1.99 21.98
N ALA A 49 13.60 1.36 21.34
CA ALA A 49 13.30 1.60 19.94
C ALA A 49 12.96 3.07 19.67
N ARG A 50 12.15 3.70 20.54
CA ARG A 50 11.82 5.12 20.43
C ARG A 50 13.03 6.03 20.60
N ARG A 51 13.84 5.81 21.65
CA ARG A 51 15.01 6.63 21.97
C ARG A 51 16.04 6.65 20.83
N HIS A 52 16.21 5.52 20.15
CA HIS A 52 17.20 5.36 19.07
C HIS A 52 16.60 5.37 17.66
N GLY A 53 15.29 5.59 17.51
CA GLY A 53 14.61 5.57 16.21
C GLY A 53 14.68 4.22 15.49
N LEU A 54 14.74 3.10 16.22
CA LEU A 54 14.89 1.76 15.66
C LEU A 54 13.57 1.31 15.03
N ARG A 55 13.56 1.22 13.71
CA ARG A 55 12.44 0.71 12.91
C ARG A 55 12.92 0.28 11.53
N ARG A 56 12.10 -0.51 10.84
CA ARG A 56 12.26 -0.72 9.40
C ARG A 56 11.96 0.57 8.65
N PHE A 57 12.90 0.97 7.80
CA PHE A 57 12.71 2.04 6.82
C PHE A 57 12.42 1.45 5.45
N GLY A 58 13.20 0.45 5.02
CA GLY A 58 13.16 -0.06 3.64
C GLY A 58 13.84 0.88 2.64
N PHE A 59 14.37 0.34 1.56
CA PHE A 59 15.08 1.06 0.49
C PHE A 59 14.73 0.45 -0.87
N HIS A 60 15.27 1.04 -1.94
CA HIS A 60 14.83 0.85 -3.32
C HIS A 60 13.35 1.21 -3.53
N GLY A 61 12.82 2.12 -2.73
CA GLY A 61 11.41 2.52 -2.79
C GLY A 61 11.04 3.16 -4.11
N ILE A 62 11.96 3.93 -4.72
CA ILE A 62 11.76 4.53 -6.05
C ILE A 62 11.60 3.42 -7.10
N SER A 63 12.50 2.44 -7.07
CA SER A 63 12.47 1.29 -7.99
C SER A 63 11.22 0.43 -7.79
N HIS A 64 10.86 0.12 -6.54
CA HIS A 64 9.67 -0.66 -6.22
C HIS A 64 8.38 0.05 -6.66
N GLN A 65 8.30 1.37 -6.50
CA GLN A 65 7.18 2.19 -6.97
C GLN A 65 7.07 2.17 -8.50
N HIS A 66 8.20 2.33 -9.20
CA HIS A 66 8.27 2.24 -10.66
C HIS A 66 7.77 0.90 -11.16
N VAL A 67 8.24 -0.20 -10.56
CA VAL A 67 7.81 -1.56 -10.92
C VAL A 67 6.32 -1.76 -10.71
N ALA A 68 5.79 -1.38 -9.54
CA ALA A 68 4.37 -1.54 -9.24
C ALA A 68 3.48 -0.76 -10.22
N THR A 69 3.86 0.47 -10.55
CA THR A 69 3.15 1.31 -11.51
C THR A 69 3.24 0.75 -12.93
N SER A 70 4.42 0.27 -13.34
CA SER A 70 4.64 -0.33 -14.66
C SER A 70 3.82 -1.61 -14.86
N VAL A 71 3.77 -2.48 -13.84
CA VAL A 71 2.97 -3.70 -13.85
C VAL A 71 1.48 -3.36 -13.96
N ALA A 72 1.00 -2.39 -13.16
CA ALA A 72 -0.39 -1.95 -13.20
C ALA A 72 -0.81 -1.42 -14.58
N ALA A 73 0.05 -0.57 -15.18
CA ALA A 73 -0.18 -0.02 -16.51
C ALA A 73 -0.29 -1.12 -17.58
N TRP A 74 0.58 -2.13 -17.55
CA TRP A 74 0.53 -3.24 -18.50
C TRP A 74 -0.68 -4.14 -18.30
N MET A 75 -1.04 -4.42 -17.04
CA MET A 75 -2.24 -5.16 -16.69
C MET A 75 -3.53 -4.35 -16.92
N ARG A 76 -3.41 -3.08 -17.35
CA ARG A 76 -4.52 -2.16 -17.64
C ARG A 76 -5.48 -2.02 -16.46
N THR A 77 -4.91 -1.93 -15.26
CA THR A 77 -5.67 -1.77 -14.02
C THR A 77 -4.99 -0.76 -13.11
N ALA A 78 -5.69 -0.32 -12.08
CA ALA A 78 -5.12 0.55 -11.07
C ALA A 78 -4.13 -0.21 -10.18
N PRO A 79 -3.01 0.39 -9.72
CA PRO A 79 -2.11 -0.23 -8.75
C PRO A 79 -2.80 -0.73 -7.48
N GLN A 80 -3.93 -0.12 -7.13
CA GLN A 80 -4.75 -0.46 -5.97
C GLN A 80 -5.49 -1.79 -6.13
N ALA A 81 -5.73 -2.25 -7.35
CA ALA A 81 -6.42 -3.50 -7.61
C ALA A 81 -5.46 -4.71 -7.68
N LEU A 82 -4.18 -4.52 -7.36
CA LEU A 82 -3.13 -5.53 -7.51
C LEU A 82 -2.35 -5.78 -6.23
N ARG A 83 -1.92 -7.03 -6.09
CA ARG A 83 -0.87 -7.49 -5.19
C ARG A 83 0.37 -7.82 -6.00
N VAL A 84 1.39 -6.98 -5.89
CA VAL A 84 2.63 -7.09 -6.65
C VAL A 84 3.79 -7.37 -5.72
N ILE A 85 4.58 -8.41 -6.01
CA ILE A 85 5.88 -8.62 -5.38
C ILE A 85 6.95 -8.08 -6.31
N SER A 86 7.59 -6.98 -5.92
CA SER A 86 8.69 -6.36 -6.67
C SER A 86 10.03 -6.86 -6.14
N CYS A 87 10.82 -7.49 -7.00
CA CYS A 87 12.15 -8.03 -6.70
C CYS A 87 13.20 -7.16 -7.38
N HIS A 88 13.79 -6.21 -6.65
CA HIS A 88 14.91 -5.42 -7.13
C HIS A 88 16.21 -6.17 -6.84
N LEU A 89 16.88 -6.66 -7.88
CA LEU A 89 18.05 -7.53 -7.76
C LEU A 89 19.25 -6.88 -8.46
N GLY A 90 20.19 -6.36 -7.67
CA GLY A 90 21.46 -5.83 -8.14
C GLY A 90 22.58 -6.06 -7.11
N ASN A 91 23.58 -5.18 -7.10
CA ASN A 91 24.62 -5.22 -6.07
C ASN A 91 24.05 -4.98 -4.65
N GLY A 92 23.00 -4.15 -4.56
CA GLY A 92 22.01 -4.21 -3.50
C GLY A 92 20.76 -4.93 -3.99
N ALA A 93 20.13 -5.72 -3.13
CA ALA A 93 18.94 -6.45 -3.51
C ALA A 93 17.87 -6.36 -2.41
N SER A 94 16.63 -6.11 -2.81
CA SER A 94 15.47 -6.08 -1.91
C SER A 94 14.22 -6.60 -2.59
N VAL A 95 13.27 -7.03 -1.76
CA VAL A 95 11.91 -7.36 -2.18
C VAL A 95 10.95 -6.41 -1.50
N ALA A 96 9.91 -5.97 -2.19
CA ALA A 96 8.77 -5.26 -1.61
C ALA A 96 7.46 -5.96 -1.95
N ALA A 97 6.58 -6.05 -0.96
CA ALA A 97 5.18 -6.44 -1.12
C ALA A 97 4.36 -5.16 -1.30
N VAL A 98 3.70 -5.04 -2.45
CA VAL A 98 2.87 -3.89 -2.79
C VAL A 98 1.42 -4.34 -2.90
N GLU A 99 0.58 -3.84 -2.02
CA GLU A 99 -0.85 -4.15 -1.95
C GLU A 99 -1.63 -2.83 -1.86
N TYR A 100 -2.74 -2.72 -2.59
CA TYR A 100 -3.53 -1.50 -2.68
C TYR A 100 -2.70 -0.27 -3.08
N GLY A 101 -1.72 -0.46 -3.98
CA GLY A 101 -0.81 0.59 -4.45
C GLY A 101 0.19 1.08 -3.40
N ARG A 102 0.32 0.40 -2.25
CA ARG A 102 1.18 0.79 -1.12
C ARG A 102 2.16 -0.31 -0.77
N SER A 103 3.34 0.09 -0.28
CA SER A 103 4.29 -0.86 0.30
C SER A 103 3.76 -1.36 1.65
N VAL A 104 3.39 -2.63 1.73
CA VAL A 104 2.94 -3.27 2.97
C VAL A 104 4.03 -4.08 3.65
N GLU A 105 5.09 -4.45 2.93
CA GLU A 105 6.29 -5.11 3.47
C GLU A 105 7.53 -4.84 2.60
N THR A 106 8.73 -4.85 3.17
CA THR A 106 10.00 -4.71 2.43
C THR A 106 11.17 -5.39 3.13
N SER A 107 12.08 -6.02 2.38
CA SER A 107 13.09 -6.91 2.97
C SER A 107 14.19 -6.16 3.69
N MET A 108 14.56 -4.98 3.20
CA MET A 108 15.56 -4.16 3.88
C MET A 108 14.99 -3.51 5.13
N GLY A 109 15.86 -3.35 6.10
CA GLY A 109 15.53 -3.06 7.48
C GLY A 109 15.61 -1.60 7.85
N MET A 110 16.20 -1.39 9.02
CA MET A 110 16.67 -0.07 9.45
C MET A 110 17.81 0.42 8.55
N THR A 111 18.58 -0.52 8.04
CA THR A 111 19.69 -0.31 7.13
C THR A 111 19.51 -1.19 5.89
N PRO A 112 20.26 -0.93 4.81
CA PRO A 112 20.26 -1.78 3.62
C PRO A 112 20.91 -3.17 3.83
N LEU A 113 21.23 -3.56 5.07
CA LEU A 113 21.94 -4.82 5.36
C LEU A 113 21.01 -6.03 5.49
N GLU A 114 19.82 -5.83 6.09
CA GLU A 114 18.83 -6.88 6.29
C GLU A 114 18.23 -7.33 4.94
N GLY A 115 17.81 -8.59 4.87
CA GLY A 115 17.07 -9.11 3.73
C GLY A 115 17.84 -10.12 2.89
N LEU A 116 17.92 -9.82 1.60
CA LEU A 116 18.49 -10.73 0.62
C LEU A 116 20.01 -10.85 0.77
N VAL A 117 20.56 -11.97 0.30
CA VAL A 117 21.99 -12.03 -0.05
C VAL A 117 22.24 -11.01 -1.16
N MET A 118 23.30 -10.22 -1.03
CA MET A 118 23.63 -9.18 -2.01
C MET A 118 25.09 -9.32 -2.46
N GLY A 119 25.59 -8.35 -3.23
CA GLY A 119 26.95 -8.44 -3.77
C GLY A 119 28.02 -8.55 -2.68
N SER A 120 28.00 -7.66 -1.69
CA SER A 120 28.98 -7.61 -0.58
C SER A 120 28.36 -7.72 0.80
N ARG A 121 27.04 -7.92 0.87
CA ARG A 121 26.25 -7.98 2.12
C ARG A 121 25.63 -9.36 2.29
N PRO A 122 25.61 -9.91 3.51
CA PRO A 122 25.11 -11.26 3.75
C PRO A 122 23.58 -11.34 3.70
N GLY A 123 22.88 -10.23 3.93
CA GLY A 123 21.44 -10.26 4.18
C GLY A 123 21.14 -10.73 5.60
N ASP A 124 20.04 -11.46 5.76
CA ASP A 124 19.68 -12.04 7.06
C ASP A 124 20.70 -13.05 7.58
N ILE A 125 21.22 -12.77 8.77
CA ILE A 125 22.04 -13.67 9.57
C ILE A 125 21.55 -13.64 11.02
N ASP A 126 21.84 -14.71 11.76
CA ASP A 126 21.51 -14.77 13.18
C ASP A 126 22.30 -13.69 13.96
N PRO A 127 21.64 -12.79 14.70
CA PRO A 127 22.32 -11.81 15.56
C PRO A 127 23.29 -12.44 16.57
N GLY A 128 23.08 -13.70 16.98
CA GLY A 128 24.00 -14.43 17.85
C GLY A 128 25.38 -14.67 17.23
N ILE A 129 25.48 -14.74 15.89
CA ILE A 129 26.77 -14.81 15.18
C ILE A 129 27.56 -13.52 15.41
N LEU A 130 26.89 -12.37 15.39
CA LEU A 130 27.52 -11.07 15.60
C LEU A 130 28.11 -10.96 17.00
N LEU A 131 27.35 -11.39 18.01
CA LEU A 131 27.82 -11.42 19.40
C LEU A 131 29.03 -12.35 19.54
N LYS A 132 28.96 -13.56 18.96
CA LYS A 132 30.06 -14.51 19.00
C LYS A 132 31.35 -13.97 18.36
N LEU A 133 31.25 -13.25 17.24
CA LEU A 133 32.41 -12.64 16.58
C LEU A 133 33.03 -11.53 17.42
N LEU A 134 32.22 -10.69 18.07
CA LEU A 134 32.71 -9.68 19.01
C LEU A 134 33.39 -10.31 20.23
N ASP A 135 32.77 -11.35 20.81
CA ASP A 135 33.28 -12.05 21.99
C ASP A 135 34.59 -12.80 21.71
N SER A 136 34.85 -13.16 20.44
CA SER A 136 36.11 -13.80 20.03
C SER A 136 37.33 -12.89 20.16
N GLY A 137 37.12 -11.56 20.17
CA GLY A 137 38.19 -10.56 20.15
C GLY A 137 38.84 -10.34 18.79
N GLU A 138 38.45 -11.07 17.74
CA GLU A 138 38.97 -10.89 16.38
C GLU A 138 38.40 -9.63 15.70
N TYR A 139 37.16 -9.26 16.04
CA TYR A 139 36.47 -8.12 15.45
C TYR A 139 36.03 -7.13 16.53
N ASP A 140 36.22 -5.85 16.27
CA ASP A 140 35.51 -4.78 16.96
C ASP A 140 34.23 -4.38 16.18
N ALA A 141 33.50 -3.38 16.68
CA ALA A 141 32.26 -2.94 16.03
C ALA A 141 32.47 -2.37 14.62
N GLU A 142 33.62 -1.73 14.36
CA GLU A 142 33.93 -1.16 13.04
C GLU A 142 34.32 -2.26 12.05
N GLY A 143 35.21 -3.16 12.45
CA GLY A 143 35.64 -4.33 11.70
C GLY A 143 34.45 -5.23 11.35
N LEU A 144 33.56 -5.47 12.31
CA LEU A 144 32.33 -6.21 12.05
C LEU A 144 31.41 -5.46 11.06
N GLY A 145 31.31 -4.14 11.17
CA GLY A 145 30.58 -3.31 10.22
C GLY A 145 31.13 -3.43 8.78
N ARG A 146 32.46 -3.47 8.62
CA ARG A 146 33.15 -3.66 7.35
C ARG A 146 32.92 -5.06 6.78
N LEU A 147 33.09 -6.09 7.61
CA LEU A 147 32.82 -7.48 7.24
C LEU A 147 31.43 -7.62 6.62
N LEU A 148 30.42 -7.07 7.30
CA LEU A 148 29.02 -7.19 6.90
C LEU A 148 28.65 -6.35 5.67
N ASN A 149 29.29 -5.19 5.45
CA ASN A 149 28.92 -4.31 4.32
C ASN A 149 29.77 -4.52 3.07
N ASN A 150 30.99 -5.02 3.20
CA ASN A 150 31.99 -5.00 2.12
C ASN A 150 32.58 -6.37 1.78
N GLU A 151 32.61 -7.31 2.72
CA GLU A 151 33.38 -8.56 2.58
C GLU A 151 32.51 -9.82 2.63
N SER A 152 31.18 -9.65 2.73
CA SER A 152 30.21 -10.73 2.85
C SER A 152 29.45 -10.98 1.53
N GLY A 153 28.32 -11.70 1.58
CA GLY A 153 27.45 -11.90 0.41
C GLY A 153 28.13 -12.72 -0.69
N LEU A 154 27.85 -12.38 -1.95
CA LEU A 154 28.46 -13.06 -3.10
C LEU A 154 29.99 -12.90 -3.12
N MET A 155 30.49 -11.73 -2.74
CA MET A 155 31.92 -11.43 -2.62
C MET A 155 32.59 -12.38 -1.62
N GLY A 156 32.05 -12.49 -0.40
CA GLY A 156 32.61 -13.38 0.61
C GLY A 156 32.56 -14.87 0.24
N LEU A 157 31.60 -15.28 -0.59
CA LEU A 157 31.46 -16.68 -1.02
C LEU A 157 32.33 -17.04 -2.23
N THR A 158 32.56 -16.11 -3.15
CA THR A 158 33.13 -16.41 -4.47
C THR A 158 34.37 -15.60 -4.84
N GLY A 159 34.70 -14.57 -4.05
CA GLY A 159 35.75 -13.59 -4.37
C GLY A 159 35.33 -12.55 -5.42
N THR A 160 34.07 -12.55 -5.87
CA THR A 160 33.51 -11.55 -6.78
C THR A 160 32.04 -11.30 -6.45
N ASN A 161 31.51 -10.12 -6.80
CA ASN A 161 30.08 -9.80 -6.70
C ASN A 161 29.39 -9.69 -8.08
N ASP A 162 30.10 -9.96 -9.18
CA ASP A 162 29.52 -9.96 -10.51
C ASP A 162 28.81 -11.30 -10.79
N MET A 163 27.48 -11.26 -10.81
CA MET A 163 26.66 -12.45 -11.05
C MET A 163 26.98 -13.14 -12.39
N ARG A 164 27.38 -12.39 -13.43
CA ARG A 164 27.72 -12.98 -14.74
C ARG A 164 28.93 -13.90 -14.65
N GLU A 165 29.93 -13.46 -13.89
CA GLU A 165 31.15 -14.24 -13.65
C GLU A 165 30.87 -15.44 -12.74
N ILE A 166 30.02 -15.27 -11.72
CA ILE A 166 29.59 -16.36 -10.83
C ILE A 166 28.85 -17.44 -11.64
N GLU A 167 27.94 -17.06 -12.54
CA GLU A 167 27.22 -17.99 -13.42
C GLU A 167 28.18 -18.76 -14.34
N ARG A 168 29.14 -18.08 -14.94
CA ARG A 168 30.17 -18.70 -15.79
C ARG A 168 31.00 -19.72 -15.02
N ARG A 169 31.56 -19.34 -13.86
CA ARG A 169 32.36 -20.23 -13.00
C ARG A 169 31.53 -21.42 -12.49
N ALA A 170 30.27 -21.20 -12.13
CA ALA A 170 29.37 -22.27 -11.72
C ALA A 170 29.12 -23.29 -12.85
N ALA A 171 29.00 -22.83 -14.11
CA ALA A 171 28.89 -23.70 -15.27
C ALA A 171 30.17 -24.52 -15.51
N GLU A 172 31.34 -23.95 -15.18
CA GLU A 172 32.66 -24.60 -15.30
C GLU A 172 32.99 -25.57 -14.15
N GLY A 173 32.15 -25.67 -13.12
CA GLY A 173 32.34 -26.63 -12.01
C GLY A 173 32.71 -26.02 -10.66
N ASP A 174 32.75 -24.70 -10.53
CA ASP A 174 33.05 -24.03 -9.26
C ASP A 174 31.88 -24.19 -8.27
N GLU A 175 32.06 -25.05 -7.27
CA GLU A 175 31.05 -25.35 -6.24
C GLU A 175 30.72 -24.15 -5.34
N SER A 176 31.68 -23.25 -5.08
CA SER A 176 31.43 -22.04 -4.31
C SER A 176 30.48 -21.10 -5.05
N CYS A 177 30.66 -20.96 -6.38
CA CYS A 177 29.76 -20.18 -7.22
C CYS A 177 28.37 -20.82 -7.34
N ARG A 178 28.29 -22.15 -7.45
CA ARG A 178 27.01 -22.88 -7.42
C ARG A 178 26.27 -22.68 -6.10
N LEU A 179 26.98 -22.77 -4.98
CA LEU A 179 26.43 -22.52 -3.65
C LEU A 179 25.94 -21.07 -3.52
N ALA A 180 26.70 -20.08 -4.00
CA ALA A 180 26.32 -18.68 -3.96
C ALA A 180 24.99 -18.40 -4.70
N ILE A 181 24.83 -18.94 -5.92
CA ILE A 181 23.57 -18.85 -6.68
C ILE A 181 22.42 -19.53 -5.92
N ASN A 182 22.66 -20.71 -5.35
CA ASN A 182 21.64 -21.43 -4.59
C ASN A 182 21.21 -20.66 -3.33
N LEU A 183 22.15 -20.06 -2.58
CA LEU A 183 21.85 -19.25 -1.41
C LEU A 183 21.06 -17.99 -1.77
N PHE A 184 21.48 -17.29 -2.82
CA PHE A 184 20.81 -16.09 -3.33
C PHE A 184 19.37 -16.39 -3.74
N THR A 185 19.17 -17.40 -4.59
CA THR A 185 17.85 -17.78 -5.12
C THR A 185 16.94 -18.39 -4.04
N HIS A 186 17.51 -19.16 -3.11
CA HIS A 186 16.77 -19.67 -1.94
C HIS A 186 16.23 -18.54 -1.06
N ARG A 187 17.08 -17.56 -0.71
CA ARG A 187 16.70 -16.42 0.13
C ARG A 187 15.59 -15.60 -0.55
N LEU A 188 15.76 -15.32 -1.83
CA LEU A 188 14.77 -14.58 -2.63
C LEU A 188 13.42 -15.31 -2.67
N ARG A 189 13.41 -16.61 -2.96
CA ARG A 189 12.18 -17.42 -2.96
C ARG A 189 11.50 -17.43 -1.58
N LYS A 190 12.25 -17.49 -0.49
CA LYS A 190 11.71 -17.41 0.88
C LYS A 190 10.98 -16.09 1.11
N TYR A 191 11.55 -14.97 0.65
CA TYR A 191 10.92 -13.66 0.73
C TYR A 191 9.65 -13.55 -0.12
N ILE A 192 9.68 -14.06 -1.36
CA ILE A 192 8.49 -14.10 -2.23
C ILE A 192 7.35 -14.89 -1.55
N GLY A 193 7.66 -16.07 -1.01
CA GLY A 193 6.66 -16.88 -0.29
C GLY A 193 6.11 -16.18 0.95
N ALA A 194 6.98 -15.57 1.76
CA ALA A 194 6.56 -14.82 2.95
C ALA A 194 5.63 -13.65 2.58
N TYR A 195 5.95 -12.90 1.52
CA TYR A 195 5.19 -11.71 1.14
C TYR A 195 3.88 -12.06 0.45
N ALA A 196 3.84 -13.13 -0.33
CA ALA A 196 2.60 -13.69 -0.84
C ALA A 196 1.67 -14.12 0.31
N ALA A 197 2.22 -14.71 1.38
CA ALA A 197 1.45 -15.07 2.57
C ALA A 197 0.92 -13.84 3.32
N VAL A 198 1.74 -12.79 3.47
CA VAL A 198 1.35 -11.53 4.14
C VAL A 198 0.19 -10.82 3.42
N MET A 199 0.16 -10.84 2.08
CA MET A 199 -0.90 -10.23 1.26
C MET A 199 -2.09 -11.18 0.99
N GLY A 200 -2.05 -12.42 1.47
CA GLY A 200 -3.09 -13.42 1.18
C GLY A 200 -3.20 -13.78 -0.31
N GLY A 201 -2.12 -13.65 -1.08
CA GLY A 201 -2.04 -13.95 -2.51
C GLY A 201 -1.13 -13.00 -3.28
N VAL A 202 -0.96 -13.27 -4.57
CA VAL A 202 -0.11 -12.48 -5.46
C VAL A 202 -0.63 -12.52 -6.90
N ASP A 203 -0.79 -11.35 -7.50
CA ASP A 203 -1.28 -11.23 -8.88
C ASP A 203 -0.10 -11.13 -9.86
N ALA A 204 1.00 -10.51 -9.44
CA ALA A 204 2.22 -10.41 -10.22
C ALA A 204 3.51 -10.47 -9.38
N ILE A 205 4.54 -11.11 -9.91
CA ILE A 205 5.92 -11.06 -9.40
C ILE A 205 6.79 -10.44 -10.49
N ALA A 206 7.49 -9.37 -10.17
CA ALA A 206 8.28 -8.60 -11.12
C ALA A 206 9.75 -8.55 -10.71
N PHE A 207 10.64 -8.88 -11.64
CA PHE A 207 12.09 -8.80 -11.47
C PHE A 207 12.63 -7.53 -12.13
N THR A 208 13.48 -6.78 -11.43
CA THR A 208 14.12 -5.55 -11.91
C THR A 208 15.55 -5.46 -11.38
N GLY A 209 16.32 -4.46 -11.82
CA GLY A 209 17.72 -4.27 -11.44
C GLY A 209 18.67 -5.16 -12.23
N GLY A 210 19.97 -4.87 -12.16
CA GLY A 210 20.96 -5.50 -13.05
C GLY A 210 20.94 -7.04 -13.09
N ILE A 211 20.75 -7.71 -11.95
CA ILE A 211 20.63 -9.17 -11.91
C ILE A 211 19.22 -9.60 -12.38
N GLY A 212 18.17 -8.92 -11.92
CA GLY A 212 16.79 -9.28 -12.24
C GLY A 212 16.45 -9.13 -13.72
N GLU A 213 17.05 -8.14 -14.39
CA GLU A 213 16.88 -7.86 -15.81
C GLU A 213 17.67 -8.84 -16.69
N HIS A 214 18.89 -9.18 -16.31
CA HIS A 214 19.83 -9.86 -17.21
C HIS A 214 20.05 -11.34 -16.91
N SER A 215 19.83 -11.81 -15.68
CA SER A 215 20.02 -13.22 -15.34
C SER A 215 18.74 -14.04 -15.52
N ALA A 216 18.62 -14.68 -16.69
CA ALA A 216 17.57 -15.67 -16.93
C ALA A 216 17.68 -16.87 -15.97
N LEU A 217 18.92 -17.25 -15.59
CA LEU A 217 19.17 -18.37 -14.68
C LEU A 217 18.66 -18.08 -13.26
N VAL A 218 18.89 -16.89 -12.72
CA VAL A 218 18.37 -16.50 -11.40
C VAL A 218 16.85 -16.51 -11.41
N ARG A 219 16.22 -15.90 -12.43
CA ARG A 219 14.75 -15.91 -12.57
C ARG A 219 14.19 -17.32 -12.65
N HIS A 220 14.82 -18.20 -13.44
CA HIS A 220 14.50 -19.61 -13.52
C HIS A 220 14.54 -20.29 -12.15
N ARG A 221 15.68 -20.21 -11.45
CA ARG A 221 15.90 -20.85 -10.15
C ARG A 221 14.94 -20.37 -9.06
N VAL A 222 14.56 -19.09 -9.10
CA VAL A 222 13.62 -18.49 -8.15
C VAL A 222 12.19 -18.92 -8.44
N ALA A 223 11.80 -18.97 -9.72
CA ALA A 223 10.47 -19.38 -10.14
C ALA A 223 10.20 -20.87 -9.88
N GLN A 224 11.25 -21.69 -9.78
CA GLN A 224 11.11 -23.09 -9.38
C GLN A 224 10.35 -23.22 -8.05
N ARG A 225 9.27 -24.02 -8.08
CA ARG A 225 8.39 -24.31 -6.94
C ARG A 225 7.49 -23.16 -6.51
N LEU A 226 7.25 -22.17 -7.37
CA LEU A 226 6.23 -21.15 -7.15
C LEU A 226 4.87 -21.53 -7.77
N ASP A 227 4.73 -22.74 -8.31
CA ASP A 227 3.51 -23.26 -8.94
C ASP A 227 2.31 -23.26 -7.98
N PHE A 228 2.53 -23.46 -6.67
CA PHE A 228 1.47 -23.40 -5.67
C PHE A 228 0.85 -21.99 -5.55
N LEU A 229 1.61 -20.95 -5.87
CA LEU A 229 1.10 -19.58 -5.99
C LEU A 229 0.41 -19.35 -7.34
N GLY A 230 0.52 -20.28 -8.29
CA GLY A 230 0.06 -20.14 -9.67
C GLY A 230 1.04 -19.38 -10.57
N ALA A 231 2.31 -19.25 -10.14
CA ALA A 231 3.38 -18.63 -10.90
C ALA A 231 4.17 -19.70 -11.67
N THR A 232 3.82 -19.88 -12.95
CA THR A 232 4.50 -20.84 -13.84
C THR A 232 5.32 -20.07 -14.88
N LEU A 233 6.62 -20.35 -14.93
CA LEU A 233 7.56 -19.71 -15.86
C LEU A 233 7.44 -20.31 -17.26
N ASP A 234 7.56 -19.46 -18.28
CA ASP A 234 7.83 -19.85 -19.66
C ASP A 234 9.32 -19.69 -19.91
N GLU A 235 10.03 -20.81 -20.08
CA GLU A 235 11.49 -20.83 -20.20
C GLU A 235 12.01 -20.10 -21.44
N ASP A 236 11.27 -20.18 -22.55
CA ASP A 236 11.66 -19.54 -23.80
C ASP A 236 11.50 -18.03 -23.67
N ARG A 237 10.33 -17.56 -23.20
CA ARG A 237 10.12 -16.13 -22.90
C ARG A 237 11.14 -15.61 -21.90
N ASN A 238 11.48 -16.38 -20.87
CA ASN A 238 12.46 -15.99 -19.85
C ASN A 238 13.87 -15.82 -20.42
N ARG A 239 14.31 -16.72 -21.31
CA ARG A 239 15.63 -16.68 -21.95
C ARG A 239 15.73 -15.58 -23.01
N ASP A 240 14.62 -15.33 -23.71
CA ASP A 240 14.57 -14.45 -24.85
C ASP A 240 14.23 -12.99 -24.48
N VAL A 241 14.13 -12.67 -23.17
CA VAL A 241 13.92 -11.30 -22.68
C VAL A 241 14.94 -10.34 -23.30
N ARG A 242 14.43 -9.30 -23.96
CA ARG A 242 15.19 -8.14 -24.44
C ARG A 242 14.42 -6.89 -24.04
N LEU A 243 14.99 -6.10 -23.12
CA LEU A 243 14.40 -4.85 -22.68
C LEU A 243 15.06 -3.68 -23.41
N GLY A 244 14.27 -2.66 -23.69
CA GLY A 244 14.74 -1.42 -24.30
C GLY A 244 13.78 -0.28 -24.04
N ALA A 245 14.10 0.94 -24.47
CA ALA A 245 13.23 2.09 -24.26
C ALA A 245 11.82 1.90 -24.86
N ALA A 246 11.72 1.22 -26.02
CA ALA A 246 10.44 0.93 -26.68
C ALA A 246 9.68 -0.27 -26.07
N ALA A 247 10.38 -1.14 -25.33
CA ALA A 247 9.82 -2.33 -24.69
C ALA A 247 10.45 -2.45 -23.28
N PRO A 248 10.05 -1.61 -22.32
CA PRO A 248 10.69 -1.55 -21.01
C PRO A 248 10.26 -2.71 -20.09
N MET A 249 9.40 -3.61 -20.57
CA MET A 249 8.90 -4.74 -19.79
C MET A 249 8.61 -5.95 -20.67
N ALA A 250 8.82 -7.15 -20.11
CA ALA A 250 8.53 -8.43 -20.76
C ALA A 250 7.74 -9.35 -19.81
N LEU A 251 6.73 -10.04 -20.33
CA LEU A 251 6.03 -11.13 -19.64
C LEU A 251 6.82 -12.43 -19.82
N ILE A 252 7.12 -13.11 -18.72
CA ILE A 252 7.90 -14.37 -18.72
C ILE A 252 7.14 -15.55 -18.12
N SER A 253 5.88 -15.38 -17.70
CA SER A 253 5.04 -16.49 -17.27
C SER A 253 4.37 -17.19 -18.46
N ALA A 254 4.01 -18.46 -18.27
CA ALA A 254 3.13 -19.18 -19.17
C ALA A 254 1.74 -18.52 -19.24
N ASP A 255 1.01 -18.72 -20.34
CA ASP A 255 -0.27 -18.04 -20.57
C ASP A 255 -1.37 -18.44 -19.57
N HIS A 256 -1.32 -19.67 -19.08
CA HIS A 256 -2.25 -20.24 -18.09
C HIS A 256 -1.85 -19.94 -16.63
N ALA A 257 -0.73 -19.25 -16.39
CA ALA A 257 -0.31 -18.89 -15.04
C ALA A 257 -1.31 -17.91 -14.42
N ARG A 258 -1.75 -18.19 -13.18
CA ARG A 258 -2.64 -17.31 -12.41
C ARG A 258 -1.92 -16.07 -11.91
N THR A 259 -0.64 -16.22 -11.55
CA THR A 259 0.25 -15.12 -11.18
C THR A 259 1.16 -14.82 -12.37
N ARG A 260 1.15 -13.56 -12.81
CA ARG A 260 2.00 -13.11 -13.92
C ARG A 260 3.44 -12.91 -13.45
N LEU A 261 4.40 -13.30 -14.28
CA LEU A 261 5.82 -13.06 -14.03
C LEU A 261 6.33 -12.04 -15.03
N PHE A 262 7.00 -10.98 -14.55
CA PHE A 262 7.52 -9.91 -15.39
C PHE A 262 9.01 -9.67 -15.18
N VAL A 263 9.66 -9.17 -16.22
CA VAL A 263 10.95 -8.47 -16.11
C VAL A 263 10.73 -7.02 -16.49
N VAL A 264 11.10 -6.10 -15.60
CA VAL A 264 10.88 -4.65 -15.73
C VAL A 264 12.23 -3.95 -15.71
N ARG A 265 12.48 -3.12 -16.73
CA ARG A 265 13.67 -2.29 -16.79
C ARG A 265 13.63 -1.24 -15.69
N ALA A 266 14.69 -1.14 -14.89
CA ALA A 266 14.84 -0.08 -13.91
C ALA A 266 14.93 1.28 -14.62
N ASP A 267 14.20 2.27 -14.10
CA ASP A 267 14.17 3.64 -14.62
C ASP A 267 13.84 4.60 -13.46
N GLU A 268 14.75 4.64 -12.49
CA GLU A 268 14.60 5.45 -11.28
C GLU A 268 14.62 6.94 -11.63
N GLU A 269 15.44 7.32 -12.60
CA GLU A 269 15.61 8.69 -13.11
C GLU A 269 14.30 9.25 -13.65
N THR A 270 13.55 8.48 -14.44
CA THR A 270 12.23 8.91 -14.90
C THR A 270 11.26 9.09 -13.74
N THR A 271 11.29 8.19 -12.75
CA THR A 271 10.45 8.29 -11.55
C THR A 271 10.77 9.55 -10.73
N LEU A 272 12.06 9.85 -10.57
CA LEU A 272 12.56 11.08 -9.94
C LEU A 272 12.08 12.33 -10.70
N ALA A 273 12.22 12.33 -12.02
CA ALA A 273 11.80 13.45 -12.87
C ALA A 273 10.29 13.68 -12.79
N CYS A 274 9.47 12.62 -12.84
CA CYS A 274 8.03 12.70 -12.67
C CYS A 274 7.64 13.26 -11.29
N ALA A 275 8.30 12.81 -10.22
CA ALA A 275 8.06 13.33 -8.87
C ALA A 275 8.41 14.83 -8.76
N ALA A 276 9.53 15.25 -9.35
CA ALA A 276 9.93 16.65 -9.41
C ALA A 276 8.94 17.49 -10.22
N ALA A 277 8.52 17.02 -11.40
CA ALA A 277 7.54 17.71 -12.24
C ALA A 277 6.21 17.91 -11.50
N ALA A 278 5.67 16.85 -10.89
CA ALA A 278 4.44 16.93 -10.10
C ALA A 278 4.53 17.95 -8.95
N LEU A 279 5.68 17.99 -8.25
CA LEU A 279 5.90 18.97 -7.18
C LEU A 279 5.99 20.41 -7.72
N LEU A 280 6.64 20.62 -8.85
CA LEU A 280 6.78 21.95 -9.45
C LEU A 280 5.47 22.48 -10.04
N GLU A 281 4.69 21.61 -10.68
CA GLU A 281 3.32 21.93 -11.12
C GLU A 281 2.42 22.33 -9.95
N SER A 282 2.63 21.73 -8.77
CA SER A 282 1.92 22.11 -7.54
C SER A 282 2.37 23.48 -6.97
N ARG A 283 3.60 23.94 -7.27
CA ARG A 283 4.22 25.16 -6.71
C ARG A 283 3.71 26.49 -7.26
N GLY A 284 2.74 26.48 -8.18
CA GLY A 284 2.02 27.69 -8.63
C GLY A 284 0.63 27.86 -8.01
N ARG A 285 0.21 26.92 -7.15
CA ARG A 285 -1.11 26.94 -6.50
C ARG A 285 -0.92 27.21 -5.01
N THR A 286 -1.19 28.44 -4.58
CA THR A 286 -1.55 28.75 -3.20
C THR A 286 -3.08 28.85 -3.12
N PRO A 287 -3.83 27.74 -3.02
CA PRO A 287 -5.15 27.85 -2.42
C PRO A 287 -4.94 28.33 -0.98
N GLY A 288 -5.80 29.22 -0.51
CA GLY A 288 -5.98 29.45 0.92
C GLY A 288 -6.26 28.14 1.68
N PRO A 289 -6.42 28.17 3.01
CA PRO A 289 -6.53 26.95 3.82
C PRO A 289 -7.50 25.96 3.17
N LEU A 290 -7.00 24.74 2.94
CA LEU A 290 -7.68 23.66 2.22
C LEU A 290 -8.80 23.10 3.10
N ARG A 291 -9.86 23.90 3.21
CA ARG A 291 -10.99 23.70 4.10
C ARG A 291 -12.03 22.78 3.48
N VAL A 292 -12.41 21.74 4.21
CA VAL A 292 -13.41 20.74 3.82
C VAL A 292 -14.53 20.77 4.85
N PRO A 293 -15.80 20.90 4.46
CA PRO A 293 -16.92 20.80 5.40
C PRO A 293 -17.11 19.35 5.86
N VAL A 294 -17.52 19.15 7.10
CA VAL A 294 -17.79 17.86 7.71
C VAL A 294 -19.27 17.51 7.56
N ALA A 295 -19.55 16.26 7.19
CA ALA A 295 -20.84 15.63 7.38
C ALA A 295 -20.71 14.41 8.28
N VAL A 296 -21.42 14.47 9.39
CA VAL A 296 -21.56 13.41 10.37
C VAL A 296 -22.71 12.52 9.96
N SER A 297 -22.38 11.31 9.55
CA SER A 297 -23.34 10.31 9.12
C SER A 297 -23.76 9.44 10.29
N ALA A 298 -25.01 9.60 10.72
CA ALA A 298 -25.63 8.63 11.61
C ALA A 298 -25.89 7.31 10.89
N ARG A 299 -26.11 6.25 11.66
CA ARG A 299 -26.52 4.93 11.14
C ARG A 299 -27.69 5.05 10.16
N HIS A 300 -27.56 4.42 9.00
CA HIS A 300 -28.56 4.52 7.94
C HIS A 300 -28.47 3.31 7.00
N ALA A 301 -29.46 3.16 6.13
CA ALA A 301 -29.47 2.11 5.12
C ALA A 301 -29.78 2.67 3.73
N HIS A 302 -29.05 2.14 2.74
CA HIS A 302 -29.34 2.30 1.32
C HIS A 302 -29.94 1.00 0.83
N LEU A 303 -31.16 1.03 0.31
CA LEU A 303 -31.88 -0.18 -0.07
C LEU A 303 -32.23 -0.19 -1.55
N SER A 304 -32.35 -1.40 -2.07
CA SER A 304 -32.88 -1.70 -3.40
C SER A 304 -34.40 -1.62 -3.41
N GLN A 305 -34.96 -1.31 -4.58
CA GLN A 305 -36.42 -1.26 -4.76
C GLN A 305 -37.12 -2.57 -4.35
N PRO A 306 -36.62 -3.77 -4.67
CA PRO A 306 -37.22 -5.02 -4.20
C PRO A 306 -37.27 -5.15 -2.67
N THR A 307 -36.23 -4.68 -1.98
CA THR A 307 -36.19 -4.71 -0.51
C THR A 307 -37.13 -3.67 0.10
N ILE A 308 -37.21 -2.47 -0.50
CA ILE A 308 -38.18 -1.44 -0.11
C ILE A 308 -39.61 -1.96 -0.25
N ASP A 309 -39.93 -2.63 -1.37
CA ASP A 309 -41.25 -3.18 -1.63
C ASP A 309 -41.68 -4.20 -0.57
N ARG A 310 -40.73 -5.02 -0.10
CA ARG A 310 -40.99 -6.02 0.95
C ARG A 310 -41.16 -5.41 2.34
N LEU A 311 -40.53 -4.28 2.61
CA LEU A 311 -40.56 -3.63 3.93
C LEU A 311 -41.71 -2.62 4.07
N PHE A 312 -42.14 -2.01 2.96
CA PHE A 312 -43.13 -0.92 2.96
C PHE A 312 -44.35 -1.17 2.06
N GLY A 313 -44.33 -2.20 1.22
CA GLY A 313 -45.42 -2.56 0.30
C GLY A 313 -45.02 -2.45 -1.17
N LEU A 314 -45.61 -3.29 -2.03
CA LEU A 314 -45.25 -3.38 -3.44
C LEU A 314 -45.38 -2.03 -4.17
N GLY A 315 -44.32 -1.59 -4.84
CA GLY A 315 -44.27 -0.33 -5.58
C GLY A 315 -44.07 0.90 -4.72
N HIS A 316 -43.72 0.75 -3.44
CA HIS A 316 -43.54 1.88 -2.52
C HIS A 316 -42.37 2.76 -2.95
N ARG A 317 -42.61 4.06 -3.07
CA ARG A 317 -41.56 5.05 -3.36
C ARG A 317 -41.15 5.76 -2.08
N LEU A 318 -39.85 5.80 -1.80
CA LEU A 318 -39.30 6.56 -0.68
C LEU A 318 -39.72 8.02 -0.81
N ARG A 319 -40.18 8.59 0.31
CA ARG A 319 -40.64 9.99 0.35
C ARG A 319 -39.51 10.84 0.88
N GLU A 320 -39.14 11.88 0.14
CA GLU A 320 -38.12 12.80 0.58
C GLU A 320 -38.54 13.51 1.88
N ARG A 321 -37.67 13.47 2.89
CA ARG A 321 -37.79 14.25 4.13
C ARG A 321 -36.93 15.50 4.05
N ARG A 322 -35.68 15.35 3.63
CA ARG A 322 -34.74 16.46 3.37
C ARG A 322 -33.68 16.03 2.35
N PRO A 323 -33.18 16.95 1.51
CA PRO A 323 -32.04 16.67 0.65
C PRO A 323 -30.79 16.43 1.49
N LEU A 324 -29.87 15.62 0.96
CA LEU A 324 -28.52 15.50 1.48
C LEU A 324 -27.59 16.46 0.74
N SER A 325 -26.39 16.63 1.27
CA SER A 325 -25.31 17.42 0.68
C SER A 325 -24.92 16.96 -0.72
N GLN A 326 -24.88 15.64 -0.92
CA GLN A 326 -24.54 15.03 -2.20
C GLN A 326 -25.70 15.18 -3.19
N PRO A 327 -25.46 15.72 -4.40
CA PRO A 327 -26.48 15.95 -5.41
C PRO A 327 -27.38 14.73 -5.69
N GLY A 328 -28.70 14.95 -5.68
CA GLY A 328 -29.69 13.92 -5.99
C GLY A 328 -29.93 12.89 -4.88
N GLN A 329 -29.22 12.96 -3.75
CA GLN A 329 -29.46 12.08 -2.60
C GLN A 329 -30.34 12.76 -1.54
N PHE A 330 -31.12 11.97 -0.81
CA PHE A 330 -32.02 12.47 0.21
C PHE A 330 -32.18 11.52 1.39
N ALA A 331 -32.47 12.07 2.57
CA ALA A 331 -32.98 11.29 3.69
C ALA A 331 -34.48 11.07 3.52
N ALA A 332 -34.94 9.83 3.58
CA ALA A 332 -36.34 9.48 3.39
C ALA A 332 -37.18 9.68 4.66
N GLN A 333 -38.51 9.75 4.56
CA GLN A 333 -39.41 9.73 5.73
C GLN A 333 -39.44 8.36 6.39
N GLU A 334 -39.16 7.32 5.62
CA GLU A 334 -39.12 5.92 6.03
C GLU A 334 -37.93 5.63 6.97
N THR A 335 -38.19 4.75 7.93
CA THR A 335 -37.20 4.17 8.82
C THR A 335 -37.46 2.68 8.98
N VAL A 336 -36.39 1.92 9.25
CA VAL A 336 -36.44 0.49 9.54
C VAL A 336 -35.86 0.22 10.93
N THR A 337 -36.19 -0.93 11.49
CA THR A 337 -35.49 -1.48 12.66
C THR A 337 -34.44 -2.47 12.19
N LEU A 338 -33.20 -2.29 12.63
CA LEU A 338 -32.12 -3.25 12.45
C LEU A 338 -32.17 -4.27 13.59
N ILE A 339 -32.12 -5.56 13.27
CA ILE A 339 -32.16 -6.65 14.24
C ILE A 339 -30.93 -7.52 14.01
N GLY A 340 -30.00 -7.49 14.95
CA GLY A 340 -28.81 -8.33 15.00
C GLY A 340 -28.95 -9.47 16.01
N PRO A 341 -27.93 -10.34 16.14
CA PRO A 341 -27.95 -11.49 17.04
C PRO A 341 -28.14 -11.16 18.52
N ARG A 342 -27.66 -9.99 18.96
CA ARG A 342 -27.68 -9.58 20.38
C ARG A 342 -28.77 -8.57 20.71
N GLY A 343 -29.14 -7.74 19.75
CA GLY A 343 -30.02 -6.60 20.00
C GLY A 343 -30.61 -6.00 18.74
N ARG A 344 -31.27 -4.85 18.91
CA ARG A 344 -31.93 -4.13 17.82
C ARG A 344 -31.69 -2.64 17.91
N LEU A 345 -31.73 -1.96 16.77
CA LEU A 345 -31.67 -0.51 16.65
C LEU A 345 -32.89 -0.04 15.88
N GLU A 346 -33.73 0.75 16.54
CA GLU A 346 -34.98 1.24 15.96
C GLU A 346 -34.78 2.57 15.23
N ARG A 347 -35.70 2.86 14.31
CA ARG A 347 -35.78 4.13 13.57
C ARG A 347 -34.53 4.47 12.74
N VAL A 348 -33.86 3.46 12.19
CA VAL A 348 -32.73 3.64 11.27
C VAL A 348 -33.23 4.20 9.95
N ARG A 349 -32.67 5.33 9.54
CA ARG A 349 -33.13 6.12 8.40
C ARG A 349 -32.78 5.45 7.08
N LEU A 350 -33.70 5.46 6.12
CA LEU A 350 -33.39 5.11 4.74
C LEU A 350 -32.88 6.33 3.98
N LEU A 351 -31.85 6.12 3.18
CA LEU A 351 -31.35 7.11 2.22
C LEU A 351 -31.77 6.74 0.81
N GLY A 352 -32.23 7.74 0.06
CA GLY A 352 -32.63 7.62 -1.33
C GLY A 352 -31.66 8.35 -2.26
N PRO A 353 -31.74 8.08 -3.58
CA PRO A 353 -32.68 7.15 -4.23
C PRO A 353 -32.33 5.67 -3.96
N PRO A 354 -33.23 4.72 -4.26
CA PRO A 354 -32.93 3.29 -4.17
C PRO A 354 -31.66 2.92 -4.94
N ARG A 355 -30.83 2.05 -4.36
CA ARG A 355 -29.58 1.57 -4.97
C ARG A 355 -29.78 0.19 -5.60
N GLU A 356 -28.81 -0.26 -6.39
CA GLU A 356 -28.83 -1.63 -6.94
C GLU A 356 -28.64 -2.70 -5.84
N ARG A 357 -27.90 -2.37 -4.77
CA ARG A 357 -27.55 -3.29 -3.70
C ARG A 357 -27.94 -2.70 -2.35
N ASP A 358 -28.42 -3.58 -1.46
CA ASP A 358 -28.73 -3.23 -0.07
C ASP A 358 -27.44 -3.06 0.75
N GLN A 359 -27.39 -2.01 1.55
CA GLN A 359 -26.25 -1.69 2.41
C GLN A 359 -26.75 -1.01 3.68
N VAL A 360 -26.13 -1.36 4.81
CA VAL A 360 -26.38 -0.75 6.11
C VAL A 360 -25.05 -0.22 6.64
N GLU A 361 -25.00 1.06 6.96
CA GLU A 361 -23.85 1.70 7.59
C GLU A 361 -24.15 1.90 9.08
N ILE A 362 -23.28 1.36 9.94
CA ILE A 362 -23.38 1.44 11.41
C ILE A 362 -22.07 1.94 12.01
N SER A 363 -22.09 2.48 13.23
CA SER A 363 -20.86 2.83 13.95
C SER A 363 -20.29 1.64 14.73
N ARG A 364 -19.06 1.76 15.24
CA ARG A 364 -18.45 0.71 16.09
C ARG A 364 -19.26 0.46 17.35
N SER A 365 -19.86 1.50 17.92
CA SER A 365 -20.75 1.37 19.08
C SER A 365 -22.00 0.56 18.75
N ASP A 366 -22.52 0.67 17.53
CA ASP A 366 -23.70 -0.05 17.08
C ASP A 366 -23.47 -1.54 16.87
N GLU A 367 -22.26 -1.92 16.45
CA GLU A 367 -21.82 -3.32 16.36
C GLU A 367 -22.01 -4.05 17.69
N TYR A 368 -21.63 -3.40 18.80
CA TYR A 368 -21.77 -3.99 20.14
C TYR A 368 -23.23 -4.21 20.53
N VAL A 369 -24.12 -3.28 20.17
CA VAL A 369 -25.56 -3.36 20.45
C VAL A 369 -26.22 -4.46 19.62
N LEU A 370 -25.91 -4.49 18.31
CA LEU A 370 -26.49 -5.46 17.38
C LEU A 370 -25.88 -6.85 17.55
N GLY A 371 -24.63 -6.95 18.01
CA GLY A 371 -23.86 -8.20 18.03
C GLY A 371 -23.40 -8.62 16.63
N VAL A 372 -23.03 -7.65 15.79
CA VAL A 372 -22.56 -7.86 14.41
C VAL A 372 -21.14 -7.31 14.30
N ASP A 373 -20.20 -8.08 13.77
CA ASP A 373 -18.81 -7.66 13.54
C ASP A 373 -18.66 -7.11 12.11
N ALA A 374 -18.92 -5.82 11.92
CA ALA A 374 -18.88 -5.19 10.61
C ALA A 374 -17.44 -4.74 10.26
N PRO A 375 -16.96 -5.04 9.04
CA PRO A 375 -15.65 -4.54 8.62
C PRO A 375 -15.73 -3.04 8.29
N VAL A 376 -14.61 -2.33 8.48
CA VAL A 376 -14.47 -0.95 8.00
C VAL A 376 -14.26 -0.95 6.49
N ARG A 377 -15.20 -0.38 5.74
CA ARG A 377 -15.27 -0.44 4.27
C ARG A 377 -15.69 0.89 3.67
N LEU A 378 -15.31 1.15 2.42
CA LEU A 378 -15.90 2.25 1.67
C LEU A 378 -17.36 1.92 1.30
N SER A 379 -18.23 2.92 1.27
CA SER A 379 -19.61 2.73 0.84
C SER A 379 -19.65 2.14 -0.57
N GLY A 380 -20.31 0.98 -0.74
CA GLY A 380 -20.33 0.17 -1.95
C GLY A 380 -19.40 -1.06 -1.97
N ASP A 381 -18.40 -1.13 -1.08
CA ASP A 381 -17.54 -2.33 -0.90
C ASP A 381 -18.21 -3.30 0.09
N LEU A 382 -19.01 -4.22 -0.46
CA LEU A 382 -19.89 -5.12 0.31
C LEU A 382 -19.36 -6.57 0.38
N ASP A 383 -18.17 -6.84 -0.16
CA ASP A 383 -17.63 -8.20 -0.20
C ASP A 383 -17.16 -8.63 1.20
N ASN A 384 -17.49 -9.88 1.56
CA ASN A 384 -17.19 -10.47 2.88
C ASN A 384 -17.73 -9.66 4.06
N THR A 385 -18.87 -8.99 3.88
CA THR A 385 -19.57 -8.26 4.95
C THR A 385 -20.67 -9.13 5.57
N PRO A 386 -20.94 -8.99 6.88
CA PRO A 386 -22.04 -9.71 7.50
C PRO A 386 -23.41 -9.17 7.04
N GLY A 387 -24.42 -10.01 7.21
CA GLY A 387 -25.83 -9.66 7.01
C GLY A 387 -26.51 -9.09 8.25
N ILE A 388 -27.75 -8.63 8.08
CA ILE A 388 -28.62 -8.18 9.19
C ILE A 388 -30.08 -8.32 8.82
N THR A 389 -30.96 -8.44 9.81
CA THR A 389 -32.41 -8.42 9.58
C THR A 389 -32.94 -7.00 9.67
N LEU A 390 -33.71 -6.60 8.65
CA LEU A 390 -34.45 -5.35 8.57
C LEU A 390 -35.92 -5.62 8.86
N GLU A 391 -36.55 -4.77 9.67
CA GLU A 391 -37.98 -4.78 9.91
C GLU A 391 -38.59 -3.42 9.53
N GLY A 392 -39.62 -3.47 8.69
CA GLY A 392 -40.44 -2.34 8.28
C GLY A 392 -41.91 -2.58 8.58
N PRO A 393 -42.80 -1.61 8.32
CA PRO A 393 -44.22 -1.71 8.65
C PRO A 393 -44.97 -2.84 7.92
N ALA A 394 -44.51 -3.23 6.73
CA ALA A 394 -45.16 -4.27 5.92
C ALA A 394 -44.51 -5.65 6.04
N GLY A 395 -43.34 -5.77 6.68
CA GLY A 395 -42.64 -7.05 6.79
C GLY A 395 -41.19 -6.98 7.25
N ARG A 396 -40.52 -8.13 7.18
CA ARG A 396 -39.10 -8.31 7.51
C ARG A 396 -38.31 -8.86 6.34
N VAL A 397 -37.07 -8.44 6.21
CA VAL A 397 -36.11 -8.91 5.21
C VAL A 397 -34.78 -9.17 5.88
N THR A 398 -34.22 -10.37 5.73
CA THR A 398 -32.86 -10.68 6.17
C THR A 398 -31.90 -10.53 5.01
N LEU A 399 -30.94 -9.61 5.15
CA LEU A 399 -29.83 -9.46 4.23
C LEU A 399 -28.77 -10.51 4.56
N GLU A 400 -28.20 -11.17 3.54
CA GLU A 400 -27.10 -12.12 3.72
C GLU A 400 -25.74 -11.43 3.92
N ARG A 401 -25.60 -10.21 3.39
CA ARG A 401 -24.42 -9.35 3.44
C ARG A 401 -24.84 -7.88 3.35
N GLY A 402 -23.91 -6.96 3.57
CA GLY A 402 -24.09 -5.53 3.29
C GLY A 402 -23.97 -4.62 4.52
N VAL A 403 -23.61 -5.14 5.69
CA VAL A 403 -23.39 -4.32 6.89
C VAL A 403 -21.93 -3.91 7.00
N ILE A 404 -21.67 -2.61 7.10
CA ILE A 404 -20.31 -2.06 7.21
C ILE A 404 -20.22 -0.98 8.30
N CYS A 405 -19.02 -0.79 8.82
CA CYS A 405 -18.63 0.52 9.35
C CYS A 405 -18.06 1.36 8.21
N ALA A 406 -18.64 2.55 7.99
CA ALA A 406 -18.20 3.41 6.92
C ALA A 406 -16.77 3.89 7.17
N ARG A 407 -15.87 3.63 6.23
CA ARG A 407 -14.52 4.19 6.25
C ARG A 407 -14.63 5.69 6.00
N ARG A 408 -14.05 6.51 6.88
CA ARG A 408 -13.93 7.96 6.69
C ARG A 408 -13.36 8.32 5.31
N HIS A 409 -14.01 9.24 4.63
CA HIS A 409 -13.64 9.63 3.26
C HIS A 409 -14.09 11.04 2.92
N ILE A 410 -13.44 11.65 1.94
CA ILE A 410 -13.83 12.94 1.39
C ILE A 410 -14.39 12.74 0.00
N HIS A 411 -15.62 13.19 -0.24
CA HIS A 411 -16.15 13.36 -1.59
C HIS A 411 -15.57 14.64 -2.19
N MET A 412 -15.14 14.59 -3.44
CA MET A 412 -14.58 15.73 -4.18
C MET A 412 -15.09 15.77 -5.62
N HIS A 413 -15.44 16.97 -6.09
CA HIS A 413 -15.53 17.20 -7.53
C HIS A 413 -14.11 17.13 -8.15
N PRO A 414 -13.93 16.78 -9.44
CA PRO A 414 -12.62 16.85 -10.10
C PRO A 414 -11.92 18.21 -9.99
N ASP A 415 -12.69 19.30 -9.90
CA ASP A 415 -12.15 20.65 -9.66
C ASP A 415 -11.56 20.79 -8.25
N ASP A 416 -12.25 20.24 -7.24
CA ASP A 416 -11.72 20.19 -5.88
C ASP A 416 -10.48 19.30 -5.84
N ALA A 417 -10.53 18.08 -6.37
CA ALA A 417 -9.37 17.20 -6.42
C ALA A 417 -8.13 17.89 -7.03
N ARG A 418 -8.31 18.60 -8.16
CA ARG A 418 -7.27 19.44 -8.78
C ARG A 418 -6.82 20.59 -7.86
N ARG A 419 -7.74 21.28 -7.19
CA ARG A 419 -7.46 22.40 -6.28
C ARG A 419 -6.68 21.94 -5.05
N PHE A 420 -7.06 20.81 -4.46
CA PHE A 420 -6.46 20.21 -3.28
C PHE A 420 -5.17 19.45 -3.61
N GLY A 421 -4.89 19.18 -4.90
CA GLY A 421 -3.68 18.49 -5.35
C GLY A 421 -3.71 17.00 -5.08
N VAL A 422 -4.90 16.41 -5.07
CA VAL A 422 -5.14 15.00 -4.76
C VAL A 422 -5.88 14.33 -5.92
N ARG A 423 -5.81 13.00 -5.96
CA ARG A 423 -6.47 12.15 -6.96
C ARG A 423 -7.47 11.22 -6.28
N ASP A 424 -8.34 10.63 -7.10
CA ASP A 424 -9.23 9.57 -6.61
C ASP A 424 -8.44 8.46 -5.94
N CYS A 425 -8.98 7.96 -4.83
CA CYS A 425 -8.37 6.95 -3.96
C CYS A 425 -7.06 7.36 -3.25
N ASP A 426 -6.61 8.61 -3.34
CA ASP A 426 -5.54 9.11 -2.48
C ASP A 426 -5.96 9.04 -1.00
N SER A 427 -4.98 8.98 -0.11
CA SER A 427 -5.23 8.97 1.33
C SER A 427 -4.55 10.14 1.97
N VAL A 428 -5.36 10.97 2.62
CA VAL A 428 -4.94 12.25 3.17
C VAL A 428 -5.07 12.25 4.68
N GLN A 429 -4.48 13.28 5.29
CA GLN A 429 -4.70 13.60 6.69
C GLN A 429 -5.58 14.84 6.78
N VAL A 430 -6.42 14.88 7.79
CA VAL A 430 -7.29 16.02 8.06
C VAL A 430 -7.07 16.48 9.50
N ARG A 431 -6.70 17.75 9.66
CA ARG A 431 -6.53 18.41 10.95
C ARG A 431 -7.85 19.02 11.39
N ILE A 432 -8.13 18.81 12.67
CA ILE A 432 -9.23 19.39 13.41
C ILE A 432 -8.62 20.30 14.46
N ASP A 433 -8.96 21.58 14.35
CA ASP A 433 -8.63 22.60 15.33
C ASP A 433 -9.85 22.71 16.24
N SER A 434 -9.70 22.26 17.49
CA SER A 434 -10.79 22.30 18.47
C SER A 434 -10.26 22.91 19.75
N GLU A 435 -11.08 23.70 20.43
CA GLU A 435 -10.65 24.44 21.63
C GLU A 435 -10.09 23.50 22.72
N GLY A 436 -8.77 23.33 22.73
CA GLY A 436 -8.02 22.53 23.70
C GLY A 436 -7.89 21.02 23.40
N ARG A 437 -8.33 20.51 22.23
CA ARG A 437 -8.28 19.07 21.89
C ARG A 437 -7.97 18.74 20.42
N ASP A 438 -7.01 19.44 19.82
CA ASP A 438 -6.59 19.21 18.43
C ASP A 438 -6.36 17.73 18.08
N LEU A 439 -6.83 17.34 16.90
CA LEU A 439 -6.76 15.96 16.44
C LEU A 439 -6.48 15.91 14.94
N ILE A 440 -5.82 14.83 14.51
CA ILE A 440 -5.61 14.55 13.09
C ILE A 440 -6.23 13.20 12.77
N PHE A 441 -7.21 13.20 11.86
CA PHE A 441 -7.63 11.96 11.22
C PHE A 441 -6.65 11.61 10.11
N ALA A 442 -5.94 10.50 10.30
CA ALA A 442 -5.18 9.86 9.23
C ALA A 442 -6.07 8.89 8.44
N ASP A 443 -5.52 8.39 7.33
CA ASP A 443 -6.12 7.36 6.47
C ASP A 443 -7.48 7.73 5.86
N VAL A 444 -7.72 9.04 5.66
CA VAL A 444 -8.93 9.57 5.04
C VAL A 444 -8.87 9.37 3.53
N THR A 445 -9.77 8.56 2.97
CA THR A 445 -9.77 8.25 1.54
C THR A 445 -10.42 9.37 0.74
N VAL A 446 -9.79 9.82 -0.35
CA VAL A 446 -10.37 10.76 -1.31
C VAL A 446 -11.19 9.99 -2.34
N ARG A 447 -12.40 10.46 -2.63
CA ARG A 447 -13.28 9.93 -3.69
C ARG A 447 -13.62 11.07 -4.64
N VAL A 448 -13.29 10.92 -5.92
CA VAL A 448 -13.48 11.95 -6.93
C VAL A 448 -14.54 11.53 -7.93
N SER A 449 -15.59 12.33 -8.09
CA SER A 449 -16.65 12.13 -9.08
C SER A 449 -17.23 13.49 -9.51
N PRO A 450 -17.60 13.68 -10.78
CA PRO A 450 -18.31 14.89 -11.21
C PRO A 450 -19.65 15.09 -10.46
N ASP A 451 -20.21 14.03 -9.88
CA ASP A 451 -21.47 14.10 -9.12
C ASP A 451 -21.27 14.43 -7.64
N PHE A 452 -20.02 14.58 -7.18
CA PHE A 452 -19.73 14.82 -5.77
C PHE A 452 -19.65 16.30 -5.42
N ARG A 453 -20.17 16.62 -4.23
CA ARG A 453 -19.92 17.88 -3.54
C ARG A 453 -18.85 17.67 -2.48
N LEU A 454 -17.93 18.63 -2.35
CA LEU A 454 -16.84 18.60 -1.38
C LEU A 454 -17.35 18.40 0.04
N GLU A 455 -17.02 17.27 0.67
CA GLU A 455 -17.47 16.94 2.02
C GLU A 455 -16.68 15.78 2.65
N LEU A 456 -16.25 15.93 3.92
CA LEU A 456 -15.68 14.86 4.73
C LEU A 456 -16.79 14.10 5.44
N HIS A 457 -16.94 12.81 5.13
CA HIS A 457 -17.84 11.90 5.81
C HIS A 457 -17.14 11.22 6.99
N LEU A 458 -17.72 11.42 8.18
CA LEU A 458 -17.36 10.73 9.42
C LEU A 458 -18.57 10.01 9.98
N ASP A 459 -18.36 8.89 10.66
CA ASP A 459 -19.44 8.30 11.46
C ASP A 459 -19.62 9.07 12.79
N THR A 460 -20.70 8.75 13.52
CA THR A 460 -21.00 9.42 14.78
C THR A 460 -19.97 9.18 15.87
N ASP A 461 -19.30 8.03 15.89
CA ASP A 461 -18.30 7.72 16.91
C ASP A 461 -17.03 8.55 16.68
N GLU A 462 -16.61 8.66 15.41
CA GLU A 462 -15.48 9.48 14.98
C GLU A 462 -15.75 10.97 15.24
N ALA A 463 -16.91 11.48 14.83
CA ALA A 463 -17.28 12.88 15.03
C ALA A 463 -17.34 13.25 16.52
N ASN A 464 -17.99 12.42 17.35
CA ASN A 464 -18.04 12.63 18.80
C ASN A 464 -16.66 12.59 19.45
N ALA A 465 -15.77 11.68 19.02
CA ALA A 465 -14.41 11.59 19.54
C ALA A 465 -13.57 12.84 19.24
N ALA A 466 -13.85 13.50 18.11
CA ALA A 466 -13.20 14.72 17.65
C ALA A 466 -13.93 16.02 18.05
N GLY A 467 -15.12 15.93 18.64
CA GLY A 467 -15.95 17.10 18.97
C GLY A 467 -16.43 17.87 17.73
N LEU A 468 -16.72 17.15 16.64
CA LEU A 468 -17.19 17.72 15.37
C LEU A 468 -18.72 17.60 15.22
N GLU A 469 -19.32 18.61 14.62
CA GLU A 469 -20.72 18.65 14.21
C GLU A 469 -20.89 18.78 12.68
N ASP A 470 -22.12 18.54 12.21
CA ASP A 470 -22.48 18.76 10.80
C ASP A 470 -22.21 20.21 10.40
N GLY A 471 -21.42 20.41 9.33
CA GLY A 471 -21.09 21.74 8.79
C GLY A 471 -19.81 22.35 9.37
N ASP A 472 -19.18 21.72 10.36
CA ASP A 472 -17.85 22.12 10.80
C ASP A 472 -16.84 22.06 9.66
N VAL A 473 -15.77 22.81 9.78
CA VAL A 473 -14.78 22.93 8.73
C VAL A 473 -13.43 22.46 9.23
N VAL A 474 -12.88 21.47 8.54
CA VAL A 474 -11.60 20.86 8.86
C VAL A 474 -10.59 21.16 7.77
N GLU A 475 -9.30 21.02 8.09
CA GLU A 475 -8.23 21.35 7.17
C GLU A 475 -7.57 20.09 6.62
N LEU A 476 -7.56 19.96 5.30
CA LEU A 476 -6.79 18.93 4.63
C LEU A 476 -5.30 19.24 4.74
N LEU A 477 -4.58 18.38 5.46
CA LEU A 477 -3.13 18.42 5.52
C LEU A 477 -2.58 17.82 4.23
N ARG A 478 -1.69 18.58 3.57
CA ARG A 478 -0.99 18.09 2.39
C ARG A 478 -0.08 16.93 2.80
N ALA A 479 -0.16 15.82 2.06
CA ALA A 479 0.67 14.64 2.24
C ALA A 479 2.15 14.92 1.95
#